data_AF-A0A8X8XDX8-F1
#
_entry.id   AF-A0A8X8XDX8-F1
#
_cell.length_a   1.000
_cell.length_b   1.000
_cell.length_c   1.000
_cell.angle_alpha   90.00
_cell.angle_beta   90.00
_cell.angle_gamma   90.00
#
_symmetry.space_group_name_H-M   'P 1'
#
loop_
_entity.id
_entity.type
_entity.pdbx_description
1 polymer ?
#
loop_
_entity_poly.entity_id
_entity_poly.type
_entity_poly.pdbx_seq_one_letter_code
_entity_poly.pdbx_strand_id
1 'polypeptide(L)'
;MVQHNKSTDKQTVDISTLRRVNQSIYLLTTGAGESAFRKVKTIAECLDDELINAAKGSSNSYAIKKKDEIERVAKAKKSATSAANTQTVFLTKQNQR
;
A
#
# COMPACT_ATOMS: atom_id res chain seq x y z
N MET A 1 -36.10 -9.37 -1.38
CA MET A 1 -34.76 -9.01 -0.85
C MET A 1 -33.93 -8.46 -1.99
N VAL A 2 -33.75 -7.14 -2.06
CA VAL A 2 -32.75 -6.54 -2.96
C VAL A 2 -31.38 -6.81 -2.33
N GLN A 3 -30.58 -7.66 -2.97
CA GLN A 3 -29.19 -7.83 -2.56
C GLN A 3 -28.44 -6.54 -2.88
N HIS A 4 -28.09 -5.76 -1.86
CA HIS A 4 -27.18 -4.63 -2.01
C HIS A 4 -25.79 -5.18 -2.31
N ASN A 5 -25.46 -5.32 -3.59
CA ASN A 5 -24.11 -5.63 -4.04
C ASN A 5 -23.26 -4.37 -3.84
N LYS A 6 -22.73 -4.18 -2.63
CA LYS A 6 -21.86 -3.04 -2.29
C LYS A 6 -20.48 -3.31 -2.88
N SER A 7 -20.27 -2.96 -4.14
CA SER A 7 -18.94 -2.94 -4.78
C SER A 7 -18.02 -2.07 -3.94
N THR A 8 -17.04 -2.69 -3.27
CA THR A 8 -16.08 -2.00 -2.40
C THR A 8 -15.01 -1.33 -3.27
N ASP A 9 -15.37 -0.19 -3.86
CA ASP A 9 -14.43 0.56 -4.69
C ASP A 9 -13.46 1.35 -3.79
N LYS A 10 -12.19 0.95 -3.84
CA LYS A 10 -11.12 1.57 -3.05
C LYS A 10 -10.57 2.76 -3.81
N GLN A 11 -10.95 3.96 -3.37
CA GLN A 11 -10.36 5.20 -3.85
C GLN A 11 -8.95 5.38 -3.29
N THR A 12 -8.05 5.90 -4.11
CA THR A 12 -6.68 6.22 -3.68
C THR A 12 -6.66 7.62 -3.11
N VAL A 13 -6.15 7.78 -1.89
CA VAL A 13 -6.02 9.06 -1.18
C VAL A 13 -4.56 9.31 -0.82
N ASP A 14 -4.13 10.57 -0.88
CA ASP A 14 -2.78 10.94 -0.45
C ASP A 14 -2.72 11.01 1.08
N ILE A 15 -1.56 10.68 1.65
CA ILE A 15 -1.35 10.59 3.11
C ILE A 15 -0.54 11.76 3.64
N SER A 16 -0.90 12.26 4.83
CA SER A 16 -0.19 13.35 5.50
C SER A 16 1.23 12.95 5.90
N THR A 17 2.14 13.93 6.01
CA THR A 17 3.54 13.69 6.42
C THR A 17 3.64 12.97 7.76
N LEU A 18 2.81 13.33 8.74
CA LEU A 18 2.76 12.64 10.03
C LEU A 18 2.29 11.18 9.89
N ARG A 19 1.30 10.92 9.04
CA ARG A 19 0.81 9.54 8.81
C ARG A 19 1.88 8.66 8.16
N ARG A 20 2.71 9.22 7.27
CA ARG A 20 3.85 8.51 6.66
C ARG A 20 4.83 8.01 7.71
N VAL A 21 5.25 8.90 8.63
CA VAL A 21 6.19 8.57 9.70
C VAL A 21 5.63 7.50 10.63
N ASN A 22 4.39 7.69 11.09
CA ASN A 22 3.75 6.72 11.98
C ASN A 22 3.63 5.34 11.32
N GLN A 23 3.27 5.31 10.04
CA GLN A 23 3.17 4.05 9.29
C GLN A 23 4.54 3.38 9.12
N SER A 24 5.60 4.14 8.82
CA SER A 24 6.94 3.57 8.67
C SER A 24 7.46 2.97 9.97
N ILE A 25 7.29 3.65 11.10
CA ILE A 25 7.73 3.15 12.43
C ILE A 25 6.96 1.87 12.79
N TYR A 26 5.66 1.86 12.54
CA TYR A 26 4.83 0.68 12.79
C TYR A 26 5.26 -0.52 11.94
N LEU A 27 5.52 -0.32 10.64
CA LEU A 27 5.92 -1.42 9.76
C LEU A 27 7.30 -1.99 10.11
N LEU A 28 8.26 -1.14 10.48
CA LEU A 28 9.59 -1.58 10.89
C LEU A 28 9.52 -2.44 12.17
N THR A 29 8.80 -1.97 13.18
CA THR A 29 8.68 -2.68 14.46
C THR A 29 7.85 -3.96 14.33
N THR A 30 6.81 -3.96 13.48
CA THR A 30 6.03 -5.16 13.16
C THR A 30 6.88 -6.21 12.47
N GLY A 31 7.64 -5.81 11.43
CA GLY A 31 8.53 -6.72 10.71
C GLY A 31 9.63 -7.34 11.59
N ALA A 32 10.23 -6.54 12.47
CA ALA A 32 11.20 -7.01 13.45
C ALA A 32 10.57 -7.99 14.46
N GLY A 33 9.37 -7.68 14.97
CA GLY A 33 8.64 -8.55 15.90
C GLY A 33 8.22 -9.88 15.28
N GLU A 34 7.68 -9.86 14.06
CA GLU A 34 7.34 -11.07 13.29
C GLU A 34 8.59 -11.91 12.99
N SER A 35 9.72 -11.27 12.67
CA SER A 35 10.98 -11.97 12.36
C SER A 35 11.65 -12.58 13.60
N ALA A 36 11.47 -11.98 14.78
CA ALA A 36 12.00 -12.51 16.04
C ALA A 36 11.11 -13.61 16.63
N PHE A 37 9.82 -13.67 16.26
CA PHE A 37 8.89 -14.62 16.83
C PHE A 37 9.30 -16.08 16.55
N ARG A 38 9.53 -16.85 17.62
CA ARG A 38 9.99 -18.26 17.57
C ARG A 38 11.32 -18.45 16.83
N LYS A 39 12.19 -17.43 16.82
CA LYS A 39 13.57 -17.52 16.31
C LYS A 39 14.57 -17.43 17.45
N VAL A 40 15.81 -17.86 17.17
CA VAL A 40 16.95 -17.78 18.10
C VAL A 40 17.49 -16.35 18.19
N LYS A 41 17.39 -15.58 17.09
CA LYS A 41 17.79 -14.17 17.06
C LYS A 41 16.95 -13.35 18.02
N THR A 42 17.59 -12.42 18.70
CA THR A 42 16.93 -11.45 19.57
C THR A 42 16.14 -10.43 18.75
N ILE A 43 15.16 -9.77 19.38
CA ILE A 43 14.41 -8.69 18.73
C ILE A 43 15.30 -7.52 18.31
N ALA A 44 16.39 -7.27 19.05
CA ALA A 44 17.36 -6.23 18.71
C ALA A 44 18.09 -6.54 17.40
N GLU A 45 18.61 -7.76 17.24
CA GLU A 45 19.29 -8.19 16.00
C GLU A 45 18.34 -8.17 14.80
N CYS A 46 17.09 -8.62 14.97
CA CYS A 46 16.08 -8.54 13.92
C CYS A 46 15.73 -7.09 13.56
N LEU A 47 15.72 -6.17 14.53
CA LEU A 47 15.48 -4.76 14.29
C LEU A 47 16.66 -4.10 13.56
N ASP A 48 17.89 -4.43 13.92
CA ASP A 48 19.09 -3.94 13.24
C ASP A 48 19.12 -4.40 11.78
N ASP A 49 18.85 -5.68 11.53
CA ASP A 49 18.72 -6.23 10.18
C ASP A 49 17.63 -5.49 9.38
N GLU A 50 16.47 -5.23 10.00
CA GLU A 50 15.35 -4.53 9.36
C GLU A 50 15.71 -3.08 9.02
N LEU A 51 16.35 -2.34 9.93
CA LEU A 51 16.78 -0.95 9.73
C LEU A 51 17.83 -0.83 8.62
N ILE A 52 18.85 -1.70 8.61
CA ILE A 52 19.89 -1.71 7.59
C ILE A 52 19.31 -2.01 6.22
N ASN A 53 18.41 -3.00 6.13
CA ASN A 53 17.76 -3.35 4.86
C ASN A 53 16.81 -2.24 4.39
N ALA A 54 16.06 -1.60 5.29
CA ALA A 54 15.17 -0.49 4.97
C ALA A 54 15.96 0.73 4.46
N ALA A 55 17.08 1.08 5.10
CA ALA A 55 17.95 2.17 4.68
C ALA A 55 18.54 1.95 3.27
N LYS A 56 18.81 0.69 2.91
CA LYS A 56 19.26 0.29 1.57
C LYS A 56 18.13 0.19 0.53
N GLY A 57 16.87 0.37 0.93
CA GLY A 57 15.71 0.15 0.06
C GLY A 57 15.57 -1.31 -0.40
N SER A 58 16.12 -2.27 0.38
CA SER A 58 16.10 -3.69 0.02
C SER A 58 14.71 -4.30 0.25
N SER A 59 14.28 -5.14 -0.68
CA SER A 59 13.07 -5.96 -0.53
C SER A 59 13.15 -7.03 0.56
N ASN A 60 14.31 -7.20 1.19
CA ASN A 60 14.43 -8.04 2.39
C ASN A 60 13.68 -7.42 3.58
N SER A 61 13.61 -6.07 3.65
CA SER A 61 12.85 -5.36 4.67
C SER A 61 11.34 -5.58 4.50
N TYR A 62 10.68 -5.91 5.59
CA TYR A 62 9.22 -5.96 5.68
C TYR A 62 8.58 -4.61 5.31
N ALA A 63 9.12 -3.52 5.86
CA ALA A 63 8.58 -2.18 5.64
C ALA A 63 8.63 -1.77 4.16
N ILE A 64 9.73 -2.06 3.47
CA ILE A 64 9.89 -1.76 2.03
C ILE A 64 8.89 -2.57 1.20
N LYS A 65 8.80 -3.89 1.43
CA LYS A 65 7.83 -4.75 0.72
C LYS A 65 6.40 -4.23 0.84
N LYS A 66 5.98 -3.84 2.06
CA LYS A 66 4.63 -3.31 2.29
C LYS A 66 4.41 -1.94 1.66
N LYS A 67 5.41 -1.06 1.70
CA LYS A 67 5.35 0.24 1.02
C LYS A 67 5.14 0.06 -0.48
N ASP A 68 5.95 -0.79 -1.12
CA ASP A 68 5.87 -1.04 -2.57
C ASP A 68 4.55 -1.70 -2.98
N GLU A 69 4.03 -2.62 -2.16
CA GLU A 69 2.72 -3.25 -2.37
C GLU A 69 1.60 -2.20 -2.43
N ILE A 70 1.57 -1.29 -1.44
CA ILE A 70 0.55 -0.23 -1.33
C ILE A 70 0.66 0.75 -2.50
N GLU A 71 1.88 1.20 -2.83
CA GLU A 71 2.12 2.14 -3.93
C GLU A 71 1.73 1.56 -5.29
N ARG A 72 2.00 0.26 -5.51
CA ARG A 72 1.59 -0.43 -6.73
C ARG A 72 0.07 -0.48 -6.88
N VAL A 73 -0.65 -0.82 -5.81
CA VAL A 73 -2.12 -0.86 -5.81
C VAL A 73 -2.70 0.54 -6.06
N ALA A 74 -2.15 1.55 -5.38
CA ALA A 74 -2.55 2.95 -5.55
C ALA A 74 -2.35 3.43 -7.01
N LYS A 75 -1.20 3.13 -7.62
CA LYS A 75 -0.89 3.51 -9.01
C LYS A 75 -1.83 2.83 -10.00
N ALA A 76 -2.09 1.53 -9.84
CA ALA A 76 -3.00 0.78 -10.71
C ALA A 76 -4.45 1.31 -10.64
N LYS A 77 -4.89 1.76 -9.46
CA LYS A 77 -6.21 2.37 -9.29
C LYS A 77 -6.29 3.76 -9.91
N LYS A 78 -5.27 4.61 -9.70
CA LYS A 78 -5.20 5.95 -10.33
C LYS A 78 -5.28 5.87 -11.87
N SER A 79 -4.61 4.91 -12.51
CA SER A 79 -4.71 4.74 -13.97
C SER A 79 -6.06 4.20 -14.43
N ALA A 80 -6.64 3.21 -13.72
CA ALA A 80 -7.92 2.60 -14.09
C ALA A 80 -9.11 3.59 -14.05
N THR A 81 -9.16 4.48 -13.05
CA THR A 81 -10.25 5.49 -12.95
C THR A 81 -10.19 6.51 -14.09
N SER A 82 -9.00 6.90 -14.55
CA SER A 82 -8.87 7.84 -15.68
C SER A 82 -9.38 7.25 -17.00
N ALA A 83 -9.16 5.95 -17.23
CA ALA A 83 -9.64 5.26 -18.43
C ALA A 83 -11.18 5.10 -18.43
N ALA A 84 -11.77 4.76 -17.28
CA ALA A 84 -13.21 4.61 -17.11
C ALA A 84 -13.97 5.92 -17.30
N ASN A 85 -13.47 7.04 -16.73
CA ASN A 85 -14.06 8.37 -16.93
C ASN A 85 -13.97 8.85 -18.38
N THR A 86 -12.88 8.54 -19.09
CA THR A 86 -12.72 8.94 -20.50
C THR A 86 -13.71 8.20 -21.41
N GLN A 87 -13.93 6.90 -21.19
CA GLN A 87 -14.93 6.13 -21.95
C GLN A 87 -16.36 6.59 -21.67
N THR A 88 -16.73 6.81 -20.40
CA THR A 88 -18.08 7.31 -20.06
C THR A 88 -18.34 8.68 -20.66
N VAL A 89 -17.38 9.62 -20.59
CA VAL A 89 -17.53 10.94 -21.23
C VAL A 89 -17.66 10.82 -22.75
N PHE A 90 -16.96 9.90 -23.40
CA PHE A 90 -17.07 9.67 -24.84
C PHE A 90 -18.43 9.08 -25.24
N LEU A 91 -18.88 8.03 -24.56
CA LEU A 91 -20.19 7.40 -24.78
C LEU A 91 -21.35 8.38 -24.52
N THR A 92 -21.25 9.22 -23.49
CA THR A 92 -22.28 10.23 -23.19
C THR A 92 -22.32 11.32 -24.27
N LYS A 93 -21.17 11.73 -24.83
CA LYS A 93 -21.10 12.68 -25.96
C LYS A 93 -21.62 12.10 -27.28
N GLN A 94 -21.48 10.80 -27.52
CA GLN A 94 -22.02 10.12 -28.70
C GLN A 94 -23.55 9.96 -28.63
N ASN A 95 -24.13 9.88 -27.43
CA ASN A 95 -25.58 9.79 -27.22
C ASN A 95 -26.29 11.16 -27.17
N GLN A 96 -25.54 12.26 -27.29
CA GLN A 96 -26.07 13.63 -27.39
C GLN A 96 -25.99 14.19 -28.82
N ARG A 97 -25.68 13.34 -29.81
CA ARG A 97 -25.74 13.63 -31.25
C ARG A 97 -26.81 12.75 -31.89
#